data_AF-A0A2W4J2V3-F1
#
_entry.id   AF-A0A2W4J2V3-F1
#
_cell.length_a   1.000
_cell.length_b   1.000
_cell.length_c   1.000
_cell.angle_alpha   90.00
_cell.angle_beta   90.00
_cell.angle_gamma   90.00
#
_symmetry.space_group_name_H-M   'P 1'
#
loop_
_entity.id
_entity.type
_entity.pdbx_description
1 polymer ?
#
loop_
_entity_poly.entity_id
_entity_poly.type
_entity_poly.pdbx_seq_one_letter_code
_entity_poly.pdbx_strand_id
1 'polypeptide(L)'
;MGDAALFRNLETFARELGIRLGRQLVERLAAEHRALGETAPPPALAPSRPALMPGLAGRRRRPGEPPPPCGKPGCNRPARTRGYCQTHYVQWLKSR
;
A
#
# COMPACT_ATOMS: atom_id res chain seq x y z
N MET A 1 -19.27 1.07 45.00
CA MET A 1 -18.00 0.62 44.40
C MET A 1 -18.15 -0.55 43.40
N GLY A 2 -19.36 -1.07 43.11
CA GLY A 2 -19.55 -2.21 42.18
C GLY A 2 -19.84 -1.88 40.70
N ASP A 3 -20.34 -0.68 40.40
CA ASP A 3 -20.83 -0.33 39.04
C ASP A 3 -19.73 -0.23 37.98
N ALA A 4 -18.58 0.37 38.33
CA ALA A 4 -17.52 0.62 37.35
C ALA A 4 -16.84 -0.66 36.86
N ALA A 5 -16.83 -1.73 37.68
CA ALA A 5 -16.26 -3.01 37.29
C ALA A 5 -17.19 -3.79 36.35
N LEU A 6 -18.50 -3.74 36.61
CA LEU A 6 -19.52 -4.36 35.76
C LEU A 6 -19.55 -3.71 34.37
N PHE A 7 -19.47 -2.38 34.32
CA PHE A 7 -19.41 -1.65 33.05
C PHE A 7 -18.18 -2.03 32.21
N ARG A 8 -16.98 -2.10 32.82
CA ARG A 8 -15.75 -2.53 32.12
C ARG A 8 -15.83 -3.98 31.62
N ASN A 9 -16.49 -4.85 32.36
CA ASN A 9 -16.70 -6.24 31.95
C ASN A 9 -17.66 -6.31 30.75
N LEU A 10 -18.73 -5.53 30.76
CA LEU A 10 -19.67 -5.45 29.65
C LEU A 10 -19.02 -4.90 28.37
N GLU A 11 -18.18 -3.86 28.51
CA GLU A 11 -17.43 -3.30 27.39
C GLU A 11 -16.45 -4.31 26.79
N THR A 12 -15.72 -5.03 27.66
CA THR A 12 -14.80 -6.09 27.24
C THR A 12 -15.54 -7.21 26.52
N PHE A 13 -16.68 -7.64 27.08
CA PHE A 13 -17.54 -8.64 26.47
C PHE A 13 -18.09 -8.20 25.12
N ALA A 14 -18.60 -6.96 25.01
CA ALA A 14 -19.11 -6.42 23.76
C ALA A 14 -18.02 -6.32 22.69
N ARG A 15 -16.80 -5.92 23.08
CA ARG A 15 -15.63 -5.87 22.19
C ARG A 15 -15.25 -7.26 21.68
N GLU A 16 -15.14 -8.24 22.58
CA GLU A 16 -14.80 -9.62 22.23
C GLU A 16 -15.87 -10.27 21.34
N LEU A 17 -17.14 -10.04 21.66
CA LEU A 17 -18.26 -10.50 20.85
C LEU A 17 -18.22 -9.87 19.45
N GLY A 18 -17.97 -8.57 19.36
CA GLY A 18 -17.80 -7.85 18.10
C GLY A 18 -16.66 -8.42 17.24
N ILE A 19 -15.49 -8.67 17.84
CA ILE A 19 -14.34 -9.28 17.15
C ILE A 19 -14.70 -10.67 16.61
N ARG A 20 -15.35 -11.50 17.43
CA ARG A 20 -15.76 -12.86 17.04
C ARG A 20 -16.77 -12.84 15.89
N LEU A 21 -17.82 -12.03 16.00
CA LEU A 21 -18.84 -11.90 14.96
C LEU A 21 -18.25 -11.35 13.66
N GLY A 22 -17.37 -10.35 13.76
CA GLY A 22 -16.66 -9.81 12.60
C GLY A 22 -15.83 -10.86 11.88
N ARG A 23 -15.06 -11.67 12.64
CA ARG A 23 -14.27 -12.77 12.06
C ARG A 23 -15.16 -13.80 11.36
N GLN A 24 -16.25 -14.21 11.99
CA GLN A 24 -17.19 -15.17 11.39
C GLN A 24 -17.83 -14.63 10.10
N LEU A 25 -18.16 -13.34 10.05
CA LEU A 25 -18.70 -12.70 8.85
C LEU A 25 -17.68 -12.70 7.70
N VAL A 26 -16.43 -12.35 7.98
CA VAL A 26 -15.34 -12.39 7.00
C VAL A 26 -15.15 -13.80 6.43
N GLU A 27 -15.12 -14.81 7.30
CA GLU A 27 -14.99 -16.22 6.89
C GLU A 27 -16.15 -16.65 5.99
N ARG A 28 -17.39 -16.24 6.29
CA ARG A 28 -18.58 -16.53 5.48
C ARG A 28 -18.53 -15.85 4.10
N LEU A 29 -18.26 -14.54 4.06
CA LEU A 29 -18.18 -13.80 2.80
C LEU A 29 -17.06 -14.33 1.90
N ALA A 30 -15.90 -14.68 2.48
CA ALA A 30 -14.80 -15.27 1.72
C ALA A 30 -15.18 -16.65 1.14
N ALA A 31 -15.96 -17.46 1.87
CA ALA A 31 -16.49 -18.72 1.37
C ALA A 31 -17.50 -18.51 0.22
N GLU A 32 -18.40 -17.53 0.36
CA GLU A 32 -19.37 -17.15 -0.67
C GLU A 32 -18.69 -16.66 -1.96
N HIS A 33 -17.74 -15.72 -1.88
CA HIS A 33 -16.98 -15.26 -3.05
C HIS A 33 -16.20 -16.39 -3.73
N ARG A 34 -15.62 -17.32 -2.95
CA ARG A 34 -14.94 -18.50 -3.50
C ARG A 34 -15.93 -19.43 -4.21
N ALA A 35 -17.12 -19.64 -3.64
CA ALA A 35 -18.15 -20.48 -4.23
C ALA A 35 -18.72 -19.89 -5.53
N LEU A 36 -18.79 -18.56 -5.63
CA LEU A 36 -19.19 -17.84 -6.84
C LEU A 36 -18.12 -17.83 -7.94
N GLY A 37 -16.94 -18.44 -7.71
CA GLY A 37 -15.85 -18.46 -8.69
C GLY A 37 -15.11 -17.13 -8.84
N GLU A 38 -15.47 -16.13 -8.04
CA GLU A 38 -14.73 -14.88 -7.89
C GLU A 38 -13.56 -15.09 -6.92
N THR A 39 -12.66 -16.03 -7.25
CA THR A 39 -11.36 -16.01 -6.59
C THR A 39 -10.65 -14.78 -7.14
N ALA A 40 -10.70 -13.67 -6.40
CA ALA A 40 -9.75 -12.59 -6.64
C ALA A 40 -8.36 -13.24 -6.78
N PRO A 41 -7.63 -13.01 -7.88
CA PRO A 41 -6.30 -13.58 -8.02
C PRO A 41 -5.52 -13.24 -6.73
N PRO A 42 -4.71 -14.18 -6.18
CA PRO A 42 -3.91 -13.89 -4.99
C PRO A 42 -3.26 -12.53 -5.22
N PRO A 43 -3.28 -11.60 -4.24
CA PRO A 43 -2.79 -10.24 -4.47
C PRO A 43 -1.39 -10.37 -5.04
N ALA A 44 -1.26 -10.15 -6.35
CA ALA A 44 -0.14 -10.64 -7.12
C ALA A 44 1.04 -9.78 -6.74
N LEU A 45 1.77 -10.15 -5.68
CA LEU A 45 2.85 -9.38 -5.05
C LEU A 45 2.75 -7.89 -5.36
N ALA A 46 1.61 -7.27 -5.02
CA ALA A 46 1.51 -5.83 -5.16
C ALA A 46 2.64 -5.29 -4.27
N PRO A 47 3.65 -4.58 -4.82
CA PRO A 47 4.67 -4.01 -3.97
C PRO A 47 3.91 -3.19 -2.92
N SER A 48 4.20 -3.43 -1.64
CA SER A 48 3.49 -2.80 -0.51
C SER A 48 3.63 -1.28 -0.49
N ARG A 49 4.39 -0.74 -1.45
CA ARG A 49 4.48 0.66 -1.81
C ARG A 49 3.98 0.83 -3.24
N PRO A 50 3.12 1.82 -3.53
CA PRO A 50 2.88 2.20 -4.91
C PRO A 50 4.23 2.43 -5.58
N ALA A 51 4.35 2.04 -6.85
CA ALA A 51 5.52 2.36 -7.66
C ALA A 51 5.63 3.89 -7.77
N LEU A 52 6.26 4.52 -6.78
CA LEU A 52 6.86 5.83 -6.96
C LEU A 52 7.77 5.70 -8.18
N MET A 53 7.73 6.67 -9.10
CA MET A 53 8.51 6.65 -10.35
C MET A 53 9.91 6.05 -10.09
N PRO A 54 10.43 5.17 -10.98
CA PRO A 54 11.72 4.53 -10.80
C PRO A 54 12.77 5.54 -10.30
N GLY A 55 13.34 5.29 -9.12
CA GLY A 55 14.31 6.19 -8.50
C GLY A 55 13.76 7.21 -7.47
N LEU A 56 12.47 7.23 -7.15
CA LEU A 56 11.86 8.04 -6.09
C LEU A 56 11.55 7.23 -4.81
N ALA A 57 12.34 6.21 -4.47
CA ALA A 57 12.09 5.32 -3.32
C ALA A 57 12.14 6.01 -1.93
N GLY A 58 12.13 7.35 -1.86
CA GLY A 58 11.94 8.14 -0.65
C GLY A 58 13.15 8.13 0.30
N ARG A 59 14.23 7.45 -0.06
CA ARG A 59 15.49 7.52 0.69
C ARG A 59 16.35 8.64 0.13
N ARG A 60 16.94 9.45 1.02
CA ARG A 60 18.02 10.37 0.62
C ARG A 60 19.15 9.56 0.01
N ARG A 61 19.66 9.99 -1.14
CA ARG A 61 20.85 9.41 -1.78
C ARG A 61 22.05 9.57 -0.85
N ARG A 62 22.85 8.52 -0.71
CA ARG A 62 24.13 8.63 0.02
C ARG A 62 25.14 9.42 -0.82
N PRO A 63 26.06 10.20 -0.22
CA PRO A 63 27.18 10.77 -0.95
C PRO A 63 27.96 9.66 -1.68
N GLY A 64 28.26 9.86 -2.96
CA GLY A 64 28.93 8.86 -3.81
C GLY A 64 28.01 7.85 -4.49
N GLU A 65 26.72 7.80 -4.16
CA GLU A 65 25.77 6.90 -4.83
C GLU A 65 25.36 7.45 -6.21
N PRO A 66 25.51 6.66 -7.30
CA PRO A 66 25.15 7.10 -8.63
C PRO A 66 23.64 7.39 -8.70
N PRO A 67 23.23 8.38 -9.50
CA PRO A 67 21.81 8.64 -9.73
C PRO A 67 21.09 7.45 -10.34
N PRO A 68 19.83 7.20 -9.94
CA PRO A 68 19.02 6.19 -10.58
C PRO A 68 18.79 6.57 -12.05
N PRO A 69 18.49 5.59 -12.92
CA PRO A 69 18.15 5.85 -14.31
C PRO A 69 16.83 6.64 -14.41
N CYS A 70 16.65 7.31 -15.54
CA CYS A 70 15.42 7.99 -15.87
C CYS A 70 14.24 7.02 -15.94
N GLY A 71 13.10 7.37 -15.36
CA GLY A 71 11.87 6.58 -15.42
C GLY A 71 11.19 6.53 -16.78
N LYS A 72 11.73 7.21 -17.82
CA LYS A 72 11.22 7.08 -19.19
C LYS A 72 11.72 5.75 -19.79
N PRO A 73 10.84 4.89 -20.33
CA PRO A 73 11.23 3.67 -21.02
C PRO A 73 12.29 3.93 -22.11
N GLY A 74 13.37 3.16 -22.10
CA GLY A 74 14.48 3.29 -23.05
C GLY A 74 15.46 4.43 -22.76
N CYS A 75 15.36 5.14 -21.63
CA CYS A 75 16.28 6.23 -21.29
C CYS A 75 17.25 5.84 -20.16
N ASN A 76 18.53 5.67 -20.50
CA ASN A 76 19.59 5.35 -19.50
C ASN A 76 20.26 6.60 -18.90
N ARG A 77 19.71 7.80 -19.12
CA ARG A 77 20.26 9.03 -18.55
C ARG A 77 19.96 9.14 -17.05
N PRO A 78 20.84 9.74 -16.25
CA PRO A 78 20.63 9.87 -14.82
C PRO A 78 19.41 10.75 -14.50
N ALA A 79 18.58 10.31 -13.57
CA ALA A 79 17.46 11.08 -13.06
C ALA A 79 17.96 12.23 -12.18
N ARG A 80 17.41 13.43 -12.43
CA ARG A 80 17.71 14.66 -11.66
C ARG A 80 16.53 15.06 -10.79
N THR A 81 15.33 15.06 -11.36
CA THR A 81 14.13 15.62 -10.72
C THR A 81 12.95 14.71 -10.96
N ARG A 82 12.19 14.36 -9.91
CA ARG A 82 10.99 13.50 -10.00
C ARG A 82 11.21 12.17 -10.73
N GLY A 83 12.41 11.60 -10.65
CA GLY A 83 12.74 10.35 -11.35
C GLY A 83 13.01 10.50 -12.85
N TYR A 84 13.05 11.72 -13.40
CA TYR A 84 13.35 11.97 -14.81
C TYR A 84 14.70 12.65 -15.01
N CYS A 85 15.35 12.37 -16.14
CA CYS A 85 16.45 13.20 -16.64
C CYS A 85 15.93 14.59 -17.04
N GLN A 86 16.82 15.56 -17.19
CA GLN A 86 16.44 16.95 -17.46
C GLN A 86 15.50 17.09 -18.67
N THR A 87 15.79 16.42 -19.79
CA THR A 87 14.95 16.48 -20.99
C THR A 87 13.56 15.91 -20.76
N HIS A 88 13.46 14.74 -20.13
CA HIS A 88 12.17 14.11 -19.88
C HIS A 88 11.36 14.82 -18.79
N TYR A 89 12.04 15.48 -17.84
CA TYR A 89 11.38 16.37 -16.89
C TYR A 89 10.74 17.58 -17.58
N VAL A 90 11.45 18.22 -18.52
CA VAL A 90 10.89 19.33 -19.31
C VAL A 90 9.74 18.89 -20.20
N GLN A 91 9.84 17.72 -20.84
CA GLN A 91 8.73 17.17 -21.63
C GLN A 91 7.50 16.89 -20.75
N TRP A 92 7.70 16.25 -19.59
CA TRP A 92 6.63 15.99 -18.63
C TRP A 92 5.94 17.29 -18.16
N LEU A 93 6.71 18.36 -17.90
CA LEU A 93 6.14 19.67 -17.51
C LEU A 93 5.25 20.29 -18.59
N LYS A 94 5.53 20.01 -19.87
CA LYS A 94 4.71 20.48 -21.00
C LYS A 94 3.47 19.62 -21.23
N SER A 95 3.46 18.39 -20.72
CA SER A 95 2.38 17.41 -20.89
C SER A 95 1.49 17.26 -19.65
N ARG A 96 1.68 18.09 -18.62
CA ARG A 96 0.78 18.19 -17.47
C ARG A 96 -0.13 19.40 -17.61
#